data_AF-A0A7S0EMP1-F1
#
_entry.id   AF-A0A7S0EMP1-F1
#
_cell.length_a   1.000
_cell.length_b   1.000
_cell.length_c   1.000
_cell.angle_alpha   90.00
_cell.angle_beta   90.00
_cell.angle_gamma   90.00
#
_symmetry.space_group_name_H-M   'P 1'
#
loop_
_entity.id
_entity.type
_entity.pdbx_description
1 polymer ?
#
loop_
_entity_poly.entity_id
_entity_poly.type
_entity_poly.pdbx_seq_one_letter_code
_entity_poly.pdbx_strand_id
1 'polypeptide(L)'
;AFGVTMWEIWTYCQVPFWAISDDEVVAQKVVHGARLPKPAVCSPEEYGVMQSCWHEAKEHRPSFPGLQQALAKLSNPSPPQRNATASIKERLWSYWNKPASTSHAANDKEAVKEE
;
A
#
# COMPACT_ATOMS: atom_id res chain seq x y z
N ALA A 1 -8.62 -8.03 -8.51
CA ALA A 1 -8.15 -6.69 -8.91
C ALA A 1 -7.01 -6.21 -8.01
N PHE A 2 -7.26 -5.75 -6.77
CA PHE A 2 -6.22 -5.08 -5.94
C PHE A 2 -4.89 -5.83 -5.78
N GLY A 3 -4.88 -7.15 -5.57
CA GLY A 3 -3.63 -7.92 -5.46
C GLY A 3 -2.75 -7.85 -6.72
N VAL A 4 -3.35 -7.72 -7.92
CA VAL A 4 -2.63 -7.50 -9.18
C VAL A 4 -1.99 -6.12 -9.18
N THR A 5 -2.73 -5.08 -8.78
CA THR A 5 -2.20 -3.71 -8.64
C THR A 5 -1.03 -3.63 -7.67
N MET A 6 -1.13 -4.32 -6.52
CA MET A 6 -0.02 -4.37 -5.57
C MET A 6 1.20 -5.09 -6.17
N TRP A 7 0.99 -6.15 -6.96
CA TRP A 7 2.06 -6.83 -7.69
C TRP A 7 2.71 -5.92 -8.75
N GLU A 8 1.91 -5.16 -9.50
CA GLU A 8 2.39 -4.18 -10.47
C GLU A 8 3.26 -3.12 -9.79
N ILE A 9 2.85 -2.59 -8.63
CA ILE A 9 3.66 -1.63 -7.86
C ILE A 9 5.05 -2.22 -7.51
N TRP A 10 5.09 -3.44 -6.99
CA TRP A 10 6.32 -4.09 -6.57
C TRP A 10 7.22 -4.57 -7.71
N THR A 11 6.68 -4.67 -8.92
CA THR A 11 7.42 -5.02 -10.13
C THR A 11 7.73 -3.83 -11.02
N TYR A 12 7.42 -2.61 -10.57
CA TYR A 12 7.58 -1.39 -11.36
C TYR A 12 6.77 -1.44 -12.67
N CYS A 13 5.51 -1.85 -12.55
CA CYS A 13 4.51 -1.93 -13.62
C CYS A 13 4.84 -2.96 -14.72
N GLN A 14 5.44 -4.09 -14.37
CA GLN A 14 5.51 -5.21 -15.31
C GLN A 14 4.11 -5.70 -15.68
N VAL A 15 3.99 -6.26 -16.88
CA VAL A 15 2.73 -6.85 -17.34
C VAL A 15 2.49 -8.16 -16.57
N PRO A 16 1.32 -8.33 -15.91
CA PRO A 16 0.95 -9.58 -15.28
C PRO A 16 1.00 -10.74 -16.29
N PHE A 17 1.63 -11.85 -15.92
CA PHE A 17 1.78 -13.02 -16.80
C PHE A 17 2.46 -12.73 -18.15
N TRP A 18 3.34 -11.72 -18.25
CA TRP A 18 4.04 -11.29 -19.48
C TRP A 18 4.68 -12.40 -20.34
N ALA A 19 5.01 -13.55 -19.74
CA ALA A 19 5.57 -14.71 -20.43
C ALA A 19 4.54 -15.53 -21.23
N ILE A 20 3.25 -15.22 -21.13
CA ILE A 20 2.15 -15.89 -21.83
C ILE A 20 1.49 -14.85 -22.73
N SER A 21 1.48 -15.11 -24.03
CA SER A 21 0.93 -14.19 -25.04
C SER A 21 -0.57 -14.34 -25.28
N ASP A 22 -1.17 -15.44 -24.84
CA ASP A 22 -2.58 -15.77 -25.05
C ASP A 22 -3.37 -15.59 -23.75
N ASP A 23 -4.30 -14.64 -23.76
CA ASP A 23 -5.15 -14.30 -22.61
C ASP A 23 -6.07 -15.45 -22.17
N GLU A 24 -6.51 -16.32 -23.09
CA GLU A 24 -7.34 -17.48 -22.74
C GLU A 24 -6.50 -18.49 -21.94
N VAL A 25 -5.24 -18.70 -22.34
CA VAL A 25 -4.30 -19.55 -21.58
C VAL A 25 -4.03 -18.98 -20.19
N VAL A 26 -3.92 -17.66 -20.07
CA VAL A 26 -3.80 -17.00 -18.75
C VAL A 26 -5.05 -17.25 -17.91
N ALA A 27 -6.24 -17.02 -18.47
CA ALA A 27 -7.51 -17.23 -17.78
C ALA A 27 -7.64 -18.68 -17.25
N GLN A 28 -7.35 -19.67 -18.10
CA GLN A 28 -7.35 -21.08 -17.72
C GLN A 28 -6.38 -21.34 -16.56
N LYS A 29 -5.13 -20.87 -16.64
CA LYS A 29 -4.16 -21.06 -15.56
C LYS A 29 -4.61 -20.43 -14.24
N VAL A 30 -5.19 -19.23 -14.28
CA VAL A 30 -5.69 -18.55 -13.07
C VAL A 30 -6.85 -19.32 -12.43
N VAL A 31 -7.77 -19.87 -13.23
CA VAL A 31 -8.85 -20.75 -12.76
C VAL A 31 -8.28 -22.00 -12.10
N HIS A 32 -7.20 -22.57 -12.63
CA HIS A 32 -6.50 -23.73 -12.06
C HIS A 32 -5.51 -23.37 -10.92
N GLY A 33 -5.62 -22.17 -10.34
CA GLY A 33 -4.87 -21.79 -9.15
C GLY A 33 -3.51 -21.14 -9.40
N ALA A 34 -3.11 -20.91 -10.66
CA ALA A 34 -1.89 -20.15 -10.94
C ALA A 34 -2.01 -18.71 -10.41
N ARG A 35 -0.93 -18.21 -9.80
CA ARG A 35 -0.82 -16.85 -9.26
C ARG A 35 0.49 -16.22 -9.70
N LEU A 36 0.54 -14.90 -9.68
CA LEU A 36 1.77 -14.17 -9.97
C LEU A 36 2.83 -14.47 -8.90
N PRO A 37 4.11 -14.65 -9.28
CA PRO A 37 5.17 -14.96 -8.33
C PRO A 37 5.49 -13.77 -7.44
N LYS A 38 6.09 -14.02 -6.26
CA LYS A 38 6.58 -12.95 -5.38
C LYS A 38 7.63 -12.10 -6.10
N PRO A 39 7.46 -10.77 -6.17
CA PRO A 39 8.50 -9.88 -6.69
C PRO A 39 9.80 -9.96 -5.85
N ALA A 40 10.95 -9.72 -6.47
CA ALA A 40 12.26 -9.88 -5.82
C ALA A 40 12.42 -8.96 -4.59
N VAL A 41 11.99 -7.70 -4.72
CA VAL A 41 12.12 -6.66 -3.69
C VAL A 41 10.97 -6.63 -2.66
N CYS A 42 9.94 -7.47 -2.84
CA CYS A 42 8.76 -7.53 -1.98
C CYS A 42 8.99 -8.46 -0.78
N SER A 43 8.61 -8.05 0.43
CA SER A 43 8.68 -8.88 1.62
C SER A 43 7.68 -10.05 1.56
N PRO A 44 7.94 -11.16 2.27
CA PRO A 44 6.99 -12.26 2.38
C PRO A 44 5.61 -11.80 2.90
N GLU A 45 5.58 -10.84 3.82
CA GLU A 45 4.36 -10.33 4.43
C GLU A 45 3.53 -9.49 3.46
N GLU A 46 4.16 -8.61 2.67
CA GLU A 46 3.49 -7.87 1.59
C GLU A 46 2.92 -8.83 0.54
N TYR A 47 3.67 -9.87 0.18
CA TYR A 47 3.18 -10.88 -0.75
C TYR A 47 2.01 -11.69 -0.17
N GLY A 48 2.02 -11.99 1.13
CA GLY A 48 0.89 -12.60 1.82
C GLY A 48 -0.39 -11.78 1.67
N VAL A 49 -0.30 -10.45 1.70
CA VAL A 49 -1.45 -9.57 1.42
C VAL A 49 -1.92 -9.73 -0.03
N MET A 50 -1.01 -9.80 -1.02
CA MET A 50 -1.38 -10.07 -2.41
C MET A 50 -2.10 -11.41 -2.56
N GLN A 51 -1.56 -12.47 -1.95
CA GLN A 51 -2.14 -13.81 -2.00
C GLN A 51 -3.54 -13.86 -1.38
N SER A 52 -3.78 -13.15 -0.28
CA SER A 52 -5.11 -13.05 0.33
C SER A 52 -6.14 -12.41 -0.62
N CYS A 53 -5.72 -11.50 -1.50
CA CYS A 53 -6.58 -10.92 -2.53
C CYS A 53 -6.94 -11.91 -3.65
N TRP A 54 -6.22 -13.01 -3.75
CA TRP A 54 -6.36 -14.02 -4.80
C TRP A 54 -6.94 -15.35 -4.31
N HIS A 55 -7.56 -15.38 -3.12
CA HIS A 55 -8.37 -16.52 -2.70
C HIS A 55 -9.46 -16.83 -3.73
N GLU A 56 -9.68 -18.12 -3.96
CA GLU A 56 -10.68 -18.60 -4.92
C GLU A 56 -12.08 -18.15 -4.51
N ALA A 57 -12.49 -18.54 -3.29
CA ALA A 57 -13.72 -18.09 -2.64
C ALA A 57 -13.67 -16.57 -2.38
N LYS A 58 -14.71 -15.85 -2.83
CA LYS A 58 -14.79 -14.39 -2.76
C LYS A 58 -14.85 -13.90 -1.31
N GLU A 59 -15.55 -14.64 -0.46
CA GLU A 59 -15.76 -14.40 0.96
C GLU A 59 -14.47 -14.49 1.79
N HIS A 60 -13.45 -15.20 1.31
CA HIS A 60 -12.14 -15.26 1.95
C HIS A 60 -11.22 -14.10 1.52
N ARG A 61 -11.61 -13.30 0.53
CA ARG A 61 -10.83 -12.12 0.12
C ARG A 61 -11.07 -10.99 1.12
N PRO A 62 -10.02 -10.26 1.53
CA PRO A 62 -10.17 -9.16 2.46
C PRO A 62 -10.99 -8.02 1.86
N SER A 63 -11.77 -7.35 2.70
CA SER A 63 -12.37 -6.07 2.36
C SER A 63 -11.30 -4.97 2.29
N PHE A 64 -11.59 -3.85 1.63
CA PHE A 64 -10.67 -2.71 1.63
C PHE A 64 -10.28 -2.21 3.04
N PRO A 65 -11.21 -2.10 4.02
CA PRO A 65 -10.83 -1.82 5.41
C PRO A 65 -9.87 -2.87 6.00
N GLY A 66 -10.08 -4.16 5.70
CA GLY A 66 -9.18 -5.23 6.11
C GLY A 66 -7.79 -5.12 5.48
N LEU A 67 -7.73 -4.77 4.19
CA LEU A 67 -6.48 -4.50 3.47
C LEU A 67 -5.73 -3.31 4.07
N GLN A 68 -6.44 -2.21 4.36
CA GLN A 68 -5.84 -1.04 5.00
C GLN A 68 -5.24 -1.41 6.36
N GLN A 69 -5.95 -2.19 7.18
CA GLN A 69 -5.43 -2.64 8.47
C GLN A 69 -4.21 -3.56 8.31
N ALA A 70 -4.24 -4.48 7.36
CA ALA A 70 -3.12 -5.39 7.08
C ALA A 70 -1.87 -4.59 6.66
N LEU A 71 -2.02 -3.71 5.67
CA LEU A 71 -0.93 -2.87 5.18
C LEU A 71 -0.39 -1.90 6.24
N ALA A 72 -1.26 -1.36 7.10
CA ALA A 72 -0.85 -0.50 8.22
C ALA A 72 -0.05 -1.25 9.30
N LYS A 73 -0.16 -2.57 9.40
CA LYS A 73 0.70 -3.38 10.29
C LYS A 73 2.08 -3.62 9.69
N LEU A 74 2.17 -3.65 8.35
CA LEU A 74 3.44 -3.84 7.63
C LEU A 74 4.23 -2.53 7.52
N SER A 75 3.52 -1.41 7.36
CA SER A 75 4.09 -0.08 7.49
C SER A 75 4.30 0.22 8.98
N ASN A 76 5.52 0.05 9.48
CA ASN A 76 5.81 0.44 10.86
C ASN A 76 5.83 1.97 10.97
N PRO A 77 4.82 2.56 11.64
CA PRO A 77 5.17 3.38 12.79
C PRO A 77 4.32 2.93 13.97
N SER A 78 4.93 2.66 15.12
CA SER A 78 4.19 2.69 16.39
C SER A 78 3.39 4.00 16.44
N PRO A 79 2.04 3.98 16.41
CA PRO A 79 1.28 5.22 16.52
C PRO A 79 1.28 5.64 18.00
N PRO A 80 1.43 6.94 18.34
CA PRO A 80 0.97 7.38 19.65
C PRO A 80 -0.51 7.00 19.77
N GLN A 81 -0.86 6.41 20.92
CA GLN A 81 -2.20 5.94 21.29
C GLN A 81 -3.26 6.90 20.73
N ARG A 82 -4.09 6.38 19.81
CA ARG A 82 -5.15 7.15 19.15
C ARG A 82 -6.29 7.34 20.14
N ASN A 83 -6.47 8.56 20.65
CA ASN A 83 -7.62 8.89 21.49
C ASN A 83 -8.86 8.92 20.57
N ALA A 84 -9.78 7.97 20.73
CA ALA A 84 -10.93 7.75 19.84
C ALA A 84 -12.02 8.85 19.89
N THR A 85 -11.82 9.92 20.64
CA THR A 85 -12.80 10.99 20.87
C THR A 85 -12.52 12.29 20.13
N ALA A 86 -11.35 12.44 19.49
CA ALA A 86 -10.98 13.68 18.81
C ALA A 86 -11.68 13.82 17.45
N SER A 87 -12.31 14.97 17.23
CA SER A 87 -12.98 15.33 15.98
C SER A 87 -11.99 15.39 14.81
N ILE A 88 -12.46 15.11 13.58
CA ILE A 88 -11.63 15.18 12.36
C ILE A 88 -10.90 16.53 12.25
N LYS A 89 -11.54 17.62 12.68
CA LYS A 89 -10.95 18.97 12.68
C LYS A 89 -9.76 19.09 13.63
N GLU A 90 -9.86 18.52 14.82
CA GLU A 90 -8.80 18.53 15.83
C GLU A 90 -7.61 17.70 15.35
N ARG A 91 -7.89 16.56 14.70
CA ARG A 91 -6.86 15.67 14.15
C ARG A 91 -6.08 16.35 13.03
N LEU A 92 -6.77 17.04 12.11
CA LEU A 92 -6.13 17.77 11.01
C LEU A 92 -5.37 19.00 11.51
N TRP A 93 -5.93 19.75 12.48
CA TRP A 93 -5.27 20.89 13.11
C TRP A 93 -3.94 20.48 13.77
N SER A 94 -3.93 19.40 14.55
CA SER A 94 -2.72 18.89 15.20
C SER A 94 -1.68 18.41 14.19
N TYR A 95 -2.10 17.90 13.03
CA TYR A 95 -1.18 17.44 11.99
C TYR A 95 -0.52 18.62 11.27
N TRP A 96 -1.30 19.66 10.95
CA TRP A 96 -0.79 20.83 10.23
C TRP A 96 0.07 21.74 11.12
N ASN A 97 -0.27 21.85 12.40
CA ASN A 97 0.45 22.74 13.32
C ASN A 97 1.51 22.03 14.17
N LYS A 98 1.91 20.81 13.80
CA LYS A 98 3.01 20.14 14.47
C LYS A 98 4.32 20.81 14.03
N PRO A 99 5.07 21.47 14.94
CA PRO A 99 6.36 22.04 14.57
C PRO A 99 7.29 20.90 14.14
N ALA A 100 8.00 21.11 13.02
CA ALA A 100 9.04 20.19 12.59
C ALA A 100 10.06 20.04 13.72
N SER A 101 10.29 18.80 14.19
CA SER A 101 11.30 18.53 15.19
C SER A 101 12.65 18.96 14.65
N THR A 102 13.24 19.97 15.27
CA THR A 102 14.57 20.46 14.94
C THR A 102 15.62 19.39 15.27
N SER A 103 16.16 18.75 14.24
CA SER A 103 17.52 18.21 14.28
C SER A 103 18.34 18.90 13.19
N HIS A 104 19.03 19.97 13.60
CA HIS A 104 20.23 20.57 13.01
C HIS A 104 20.36 20.67 11.46
N ALA A 105 20.31 21.94 11.02
CA ALA A 105 21.25 22.63 10.14
C ALA A 105 20.73 23.13 8.77
N ALA A 106 21.11 24.40 8.53
CA ALA A 106 21.27 25.13 7.27
C ALA A 106 20.03 25.75 6.61
N ASN A 107 19.90 27.06 6.86
CA ASN A 107 19.55 28.15 5.94
C ASN A 107 19.16 27.76 4.51
N ASP A 108 17.98 28.21 4.08
CA ASP A 108 17.91 29.24 3.04
C ASP A 108 16.70 30.13 3.29
N LYS A 109 16.99 31.42 3.49
CA LYS A 109 16.02 32.51 3.40
C LYS A 109 16.20 33.11 2.02
N GLU A 110 15.27 32.86 1.12
CA GLU A 110 15.01 33.79 0.04
C GLU A 110 13.55 34.22 0.07
N ALA A 111 13.42 35.53 0.31
CA ALA A 111 12.21 36.29 0.21
C ALA A 111 11.84 36.47 -1.27
N VAL A 112 10.56 36.34 -1.59
CA VAL A 112 9.96 37.19 -2.62
C VAL A 112 8.66 37.76 -2.06
N LYS A 113 8.56 39.06 -2.26
CA LYS A 113 7.77 40.09 -1.57
C LYS A 113 6.46 40.34 -2.31
N GLU A 114 5.51 40.88 -1.56
CA GLU A 114 4.22 41.46 -1.96
C GLU A 114 4.20 42.17 -3.33
N GLU A 115 3.15 41.90 -4.12
CA GLU A 115 2.17 42.88 -4.59
C GLU A 115 0.77 42.24 -4.63
#